data_AF-A0A7H4P5X6-F1
#
_entry.id   AF-A0A7H4P5X6-F1
#
_cell.length_a   1.000
_cell.length_b   1.000
_cell.length_c   1.000
_cell.angle_alpha   90.00
_cell.angle_beta   90.00
_cell.angle_gamma   90.00
#
_symmetry.space_group_name_H-M   'P 1'
#
loop_
_entity.id
_entity.type
_entity.pdbx_description
1 polymer ?
#
loop_
_entity_poly.entity_id
_entity_poly.type
_entity_poly.pdbx_seq_one_letter_code
_entity_poly.pdbx_strand_id
1 'polypeptide(L)'
;MLENVEEFKTWGPLLAAEMRPDPARIGETFNAFVGMLTTGIPADNPALVECCEFLEFSPDSEQAKRLIAGLGYVVDFRELRACDYGAPTIRKRFFMVMRRDGKPIVWPEATHGDPKSAAVLTGKLAPWLTAAECIDWSIPAPSIFDRKKPLAVNTLKRIARGIQRFVIDSASPFIVKCNHTTTRGKYDCFRGQAMDDPLQTITKTHGYAIAVPHLTKFRTGATGQEVTDPLPTVTAGTAKRPGGNGHALGIVEAELAPFPGWQWRQRVPG
;
A
#
# COMPACT_ATOMS: atom_id res chain seq x y z
N MET A 1 -9.40 28.21 5.09
CA MET A 1 -8.54 27.51 4.11
C MET A 1 -9.41 27.13 2.93
N LEU A 2 -8.90 27.31 1.72
CA LEU A 2 -9.58 27.02 0.46
C LEU A 2 -8.80 25.92 -0.27
N GLU A 3 -9.49 24.92 -0.81
CA GLU A 3 -8.95 23.89 -1.71
C GLU A 3 -9.59 24.06 -3.10
N ASN A 4 -8.79 24.01 -4.16
CA ASN A 4 -9.26 24.06 -5.54
C ASN A 4 -8.33 23.31 -6.50
N VAL A 5 -8.59 23.43 -7.81
CA VAL A 5 -7.70 22.99 -8.89
C VAL A 5 -6.62 24.03 -9.20
N GLU A 6 -5.54 23.64 -9.86
CA GLU A 6 -4.40 24.53 -10.12
C GLU A 6 -4.75 25.68 -11.09
N GLU A 7 -5.70 25.42 -11.99
CA GLU A 7 -6.22 26.35 -12.97
C GLU A 7 -6.92 27.55 -12.32
N PHE A 8 -7.30 27.46 -11.04
CA PHE A 8 -7.86 28.58 -10.29
C PHE A 8 -6.95 29.82 -10.32
N LYS A 9 -5.62 29.63 -10.35
CA LYS A 9 -4.64 30.73 -10.48
C LYS A 9 -4.67 31.43 -11.84
N THR A 10 -5.19 30.75 -12.85
CA THR A 10 -5.22 31.25 -14.23
C THR A 10 -6.53 31.93 -14.60
N TRP A 11 -7.51 31.94 -13.69
CA TRP A 11 -8.81 32.52 -13.95
C TRP A 11 -8.70 34.02 -14.26
N GLY A 12 -9.36 34.37 -15.36
CA GLY A 12 -9.39 35.68 -15.96
C GLY A 12 -10.59 35.78 -16.89
N PRO A 13 -10.79 36.94 -17.53
CA PRO A 13 -11.92 37.18 -18.41
C PRO A 13 -11.88 36.28 -19.67
N LEU A 14 -13.04 36.12 -20.29
CA LEU A 14 -13.19 35.41 -21.55
C LEU A 14 -13.12 36.37 -22.74
N LEU A 15 -12.60 35.90 -23.87
CA LEU A 15 -12.72 36.62 -25.15
C LEU A 15 -14.19 36.64 -25.58
N ALA A 16 -14.77 37.82 -25.69
CA ALA A 16 -16.22 38.01 -25.92
C ALA A 16 -16.77 37.28 -27.15
N ALA A 17 -15.96 37.13 -28.21
CA ALA A 17 -16.39 36.46 -29.44
C ALA A 17 -16.33 34.92 -29.36
N GLU A 18 -15.45 34.37 -28.53
CA GLU A 18 -15.07 32.96 -28.57
C GLU A 18 -15.41 32.19 -27.29
N MET A 19 -15.81 32.89 -26.21
CA MET A 19 -16.12 32.33 -24.90
C MET A 19 -15.02 31.43 -24.34
N ARG A 20 -13.76 31.70 -24.73
CA ARG A 20 -12.57 31.02 -24.23
C ARG A 20 -11.75 31.97 -23.36
N PRO A 21 -10.94 31.45 -22.40
CA PRO A 21 -10.08 32.28 -21.57
C PRO A 21 -9.17 33.18 -22.42
N ASP A 22 -9.08 34.45 -22.06
CA ASP A 22 -8.17 35.41 -22.69
C ASP A 22 -6.72 35.13 -22.25
N PRO A 23 -5.84 34.66 -23.15
CA PRO A 23 -4.46 34.36 -22.79
C PRO A 23 -3.66 35.58 -22.32
N ALA A 24 -4.06 36.79 -22.73
CA ALA A 24 -3.38 38.03 -22.34
C ALA A 24 -3.73 38.48 -20.91
N ARG A 25 -4.83 37.97 -20.35
CA ARG A 25 -5.38 38.38 -19.04
C ARG A 25 -5.45 37.22 -18.06
N ILE A 26 -4.59 36.21 -18.24
CA ILE A 26 -4.50 35.04 -17.37
C ILE A 26 -4.23 35.48 -15.92
N GLY A 27 -5.06 34.97 -15.01
CA GLY A 27 -4.91 35.19 -13.57
C GLY A 27 -5.38 36.55 -13.08
N GLU A 28 -5.93 37.41 -13.95
CA GLU A 28 -6.39 38.74 -13.53
C GLU A 28 -7.45 38.66 -12.44
N THR A 29 -8.47 37.82 -12.61
CA THR A 29 -9.54 37.60 -11.62
C THR A 29 -8.96 37.02 -10.32
N PHE A 30 -8.02 36.06 -10.43
CA PHE A 30 -7.35 35.49 -9.27
C PHE A 30 -6.53 36.54 -8.49
N ASN A 31 -5.79 37.38 -9.20
CA ASN A 31 -4.98 38.44 -8.59
C ASN A 31 -5.86 39.50 -7.92
N ALA A 32 -7.00 39.86 -8.53
CA ALA A 32 -7.96 40.77 -7.91
C ALA A 32 -8.57 40.15 -6.64
N PHE A 33 -8.92 38.87 -6.66
CA PHE A 33 -9.39 38.14 -5.48
C PHE A 33 -8.36 38.15 -4.34
N VAL A 34 -7.08 37.87 -4.64
CA VAL A 34 -5.99 37.96 -3.65
C VAL A 34 -5.80 39.41 -3.17
N GLY A 35 -5.90 40.38 -4.08
CA GLY A 35 -5.82 41.81 -3.76
C GLY A 35 -6.90 42.21 -2.76
N MET A 36 -8.17 41.92 -3.04
CA MET A 36 -9.29 42.23 -2.13
C MET A 36 -9.10 41.61 -0.74
N LEU A 37 -8.57 40.39 -0.65
CA LEU A 37 -8.29 39.74 0.64
C LEU A 37 -7.14 40.43 1.39
N THR A 38 -6.14 40.94 0.67
CA THR A 38 -4.88 41.46 1.23
C THR A 38 -4.91 42.99 1.33
N THR A 39 -4.29 43.67 0.36
CA THR A 39 -4.02 45.12 0.35
C THR A 39 -5.05 45.94 -0.41
N GLY A 40 -6.05 45.29 -0.97
CA GLY A 40 -7.09 45.92 -1.77
C GLY A 40 -6.81 45.90 -3.27
N ILE A 41 -7.69 46.56 -4.01
CA ILE A 41 -7.67 46.67 -5.46
C ILE A 41 -8.09 48.08 -5.89
N PRO A 42 -7.74 48.53 -7.10
CA PRO A 42 -8.27 49.77 -7.66
C PRO A 42 -9.81 49.75 -7.71
N ALA A 43 -10.44 50.90 -7.47
CA ALA A 43 -11.90 51.02 -7.47
C ALA A 43 -12.53 50.79 -8.86
N ASP A 44 -11.75 50.99 -9.92
CA ASP A 44 -12.11 50.75 -11.32
C ASP A 44 -11.78 49.33 -11.80
N ASN A 45 -11.31 48.44 -10.92
CA ASN A 45 -10.99 47.08 -11.30
C ASN A 45 -12.27 46.29 -11.67
N PRO A 46 -12.35 45.68 -12.87
CA PRO A 46 -13.55 44.96 -13.32
C PRO A 46 -14.02 43.83 -12.39
N ALA A 47 -13.09 43.16 -11.71
CA ALA A 47 -13.42 42.08 -10.79
C ALA A 47 -14.21 42.56 -9.56
N LEU A 48 -14.16 43.86 -9.22
CA LEU A 48 -14.97 44.43 -8.16
C LEU A 48 -16.47 44.35 -8.49
N VAL A 49 -16.83 44.61 -9.75
CA VAL A 49 -18.23 44.58 -10.21
C VAL A 49 -18.77 43.16 -10.12
N GLU A 50 -18.05 42.19 -10.67
CA GLU A 50 -18.40 40.77 -10.60
C GLU A 50 -18.53 40.29 -9.15
N CYS A 51 -17.62 40.72 -8.28
CA CYS A 51 -17.65 40.34 -6.87
C CYS A 51 -18.83 40.98 -6.12
N CYS A 52 -19.13 42.26 -6.38
CA CYS A 52 -20.28 42.93 -5.79
C CYS A 52 -21.61 42.32 -6.28
N GLU A 53 -21.71 41.96 -7.56
CA GLU A 53 -22.87 41.26 -8.10
C GLU A 53 -23.08 39.90 -7.40
N PHE A 54 -22.04 39.08 -7.31
CA PHE A 54 -22.12 37.76 -6.68
C PHE A 54 -22.42 37.82 -5.18
N LEU A 55 -21.87 38.81 -4.48
CA LEU A 55 -22.08 39.00 -3.04
C LEU A 55 -23.34 39.83 -2.72
N GLU A 56 -24.10 40.24 -3.74
CA GLU A 56 -25.28 41.11 -3.61
C GLU A 56 -24.97 42.42 -2.86
N PHE A 57 -23.78 42.98 -3.08
CA PHE A 57 -23.37 44.27 -2.55
C PHE A 57 -23.70 45.39 -3.53
N SER A 58 -24.21 46.51 -3.01
CA SER A 58 -24.22 47.75 -3.78
C SER A 58 -22.77 48.20 -4.05
N PRO A 59 -22.41 48.64 -5.28
CA PRO A 59 -21.08 49.13 -5.60
C PRO A 59 -20.58 50.27 -4.69
N ASP A 60 -21.50 51.09 -4.17
CA ASP A 60 -21.19 52.22 -3.28
C ASP A 60 -21.21 51.85 -1.79
N SER A 61 -21.45 50.56 -1.47
CA SER A 61 -21.56 50.08 -0.10
C SER A 61 -20.23 50.16 0.67
N GLU A 62 -20.32 50.23 1.99
CA GLU A 62 -19.14 50.12 2.87
C GLU A 62 -18.42 48.78 2.69
N GLN A 63 -19.15 47.72 2.35
CA GLN A 63 -18.57 46.40 2.03
C GLN A 63 -17.70 46.47 0.77
N ALA A 64 -18.17 47.11 -0.31
CA ALA A 64 -17.39 47.31 -1.53
C ALA A 64 -16.13 48.15 -1.26
N LYS A 65 -16.26 49.24 -0.48
CA LYS A 65 -15.11 50.06 -0.05
C LYS A 65 -14.08 49.26 0.74
N ARG A 66 -14.51 48.29 1.56
CA ARG A 66 -13.59 47.38 2.27
C ARG A 66 -12.85 46.43 1.34
N LEU A 67 -13.45 46.00 0.24
CA LEU A 67 -12.76 45.19 -0.79
C LEU A 67 -11.71 46.03 -1.52
N ILE A 68 -12.03 47.29 -1.84
CA ILE A 68 -11.10 48.26 -2.44
C ILE A 68 -9.92 48.53 -1.51
N ALA A 69 -10.17 48.75 -0.21
CA ALA A 69 -9.13 49.02 0.78
C ALA A 69 -8.31 47.77 1.17
N GLY A 70 -8.83 46.58 0.90
CA GLY A 70 -8.27 45.31 1.33
C GLY A 70 -8.79 44.88 2.69
N LEU A 71 -9.06 43.58 2.82
CA LEU A 71 -9.54 43.00 4.07
C LEU A 71 -8.42 42.77 5.11
N GLY A 72 -7.15 42.94 4.72
CA GLY A 72 -6.00 42.86 5.61
C GLY A 72 -5.63 41.45 6.03
N TYR A 73 -5.97 40.43 5.24
CA TYR A 73 -5.45 39.08 5.45
C TYR A 73 -4.02 38.95 4.92
N VAL A 74 -3.20 38.17 5.62
CA VAL A 74 -2.00 37.55 5.05
C VAL A 74 -2.46 36.33 4.27
N VAL A 75 -2.10 36.25 2.99
CA VAL A 75 -2.49 35.16 2.09
C VAL A 75 -1.23 34.47 1.58
N ASP A 76 -1.23 33.14 1.61
CA ASP A 76 -0.25 32.30 0.94
C ASP A 76 -0.97 31.09 0.35
N PHE A 77 -0.43 30.54 -0.74
CA PHE A 77 -1.02 29.41 -1.43
C PHE A 77 0.05 28.50 -2.05
N ARG A 78 -0.24 27.20 -2.06
CA ARG A 78 0.64 26.17 -2.63
C ARG A 78 -0.17 25.10 -3.34
N GLU A 79 0.47 24.48 -4.32
CA GLU A 79 -0.04 23.25 -4.91
C GLU A 79 0.61 22.07 -4.20
N LEU A 80 -0.22 21.23 -3.60
CA LEU A 80 0.24 20.06 -2.88
C LEU A 80 -0.28 18.80 -3.57
N ARG A 81 0.53 17.74 -3.60
CA ARG A 81 0.14 16.44 -4.12
C ARG A 81 -0.04 15.48 -2.95
N ALA A 82 -1.19 14.81 -2.91
CA ALA A 82 -1.57 13.97 -1.77
C ALA A 82 -0.56 12.84 -1.49
N CYS A 83 0.09 12.28 -2.52
CA CYS A 83 1.11 11.25 -2.33
C CYS A 83 2.36 11.71 -1.60
N ASP A 84 2.72 12.99 -1.64
CA ASP A 84 3.86 13.52 -0.87
C ASP A 84 3.57 13.52 0.64
N TYR A 85 2.30 13.33 1.01
CA TYR A 85 1.80 13.32 2.39
C TYR A 85 1.20 11.97 2.81
N GLY A 86 1.53 10.89 2.08
CA GLY A 86 1.17 9.52 2.48
C GLY A 86 -0.20 9.04 1.99
N ALA A 87 -0.86 9.75 1.07
CA ALA A 87 -2.05 9.20 0.40
C ALA A 87 -1.64 8.44 -0.88
N PRO A 88 -2.14 7.23 -1.16
CA PRO A 88 -1.78 6.48 -2.38
C PRO A 88 -2.52 7.01 -3.62
N THR A 89 -2.38 8.30 -3.90
CA THR A 89 -2.96 8.97 -5.07
C THR A 89 -2.12 10.17 -5.51
N ILE A 90 -1.94 10.32 -6.82
CA ILE A 90 -1.18 11.43 -7.42
C ILE A 90 -1.97 12.75 -7.49
N ARG A 91 -3.12 12.82 -6.84
CA ARG A 91 -4.04 13.96 -6.89
C ARG A 91 -3.34 15.23 -6.40
N LYS A 92 -3.16 16.18 -7.31
CA LYS A 92 -2.61 17.52 -7.05
C LYS A 92 -3.76 18.50 -6.78
N ARG A 93 -3.64 19.35 -5.77
CA ARG A 93 -4.65 20.35 -5.40
C ARG A 93 -4.00 21.67 -5.04
N PHE A 94 -4.69 22.75 -5.38
CA PHE A 94 -4.36 24.10 -4.96
C PHE A 94 -4.92 24.35 -3.57
N PHE A 95 -4.10 24.80 -2.64
CA PHE A 95 -4.51 25.20 -1.30
C PHE A 95 -4.17 26.67 -1.08
N MET A 96 -5.12 27.43 -0.55
CA MET A 96 -4.91 28.81 -0.11
C MET A 96 -5.27 28.96 1.36
N VAL A 97 -4.36 29.56 2.12
CA VAL A 97 -4.55 29.90 3.52
C VAL A 97 -4.57 31.41 3.63
N MET A 98 -5.58 31.95 4.33
CA MET A 98 -5.73 33.37 4.59
C MET A 98 -5.86 33.57 6.10
N ARG A 99 -5.00 34.40 6.70
CA ARG A 99 -4.98 34.65 8.15
C ARG A 99 -5.02 36.13 8.47
N ARG A 100 -5.73 36.50 9.54
CA ARG A 100 -5.76 37.87 10.09
C ARG A 100 -5.45 37.91 11.59
N ASP A 101 -4.98 36.79 12.13
CA ASP A 101 -4.71 36.60 13.56
C ASP A 101 -3.23 36.83 13.94
N GLY A 102 -2.43 37.39 13.02
CA GLY A 102 -1.01 37.71 13.24
C GLY A 102 -0.06 36.50 13.30
N LYS A 103 -0.58 35.28 13.18
CA LYS A 103 0.23 34.06 13.18
C LYS A 103 0.72 33.73 11.75
N PRO A 104 1.91 33.11 11.60
CA PRO A 104 2.43 32.76 10.29
C PRO A 104 1.59 31.67 9.62
N ILE A 105 1.64 31.64 8.29
CA ILE A 105 1.17 30.50 7.50
C ILE A 105 2.32 29.49 7.43
N VAL A 106 2.06 28.25 7.86
CA VAL A 106 3.02 27.16 7.85
C VAL A 106 2.43 26.03 7.03
N TRP A 107 3.21 25.54 6.06
CA TRP A 107 2.83 24.41 5.22
C TRP A 107 3.45 23.12 5.77
N PRO A 108 2.75 21.98 5.63
CA PRO A 108 3.32 20.70 6.04
C PRO A 108 4.50 20.34 5.13
N GLU A 109 5.55 19.82 5.75
CA GLU A 109 6.67 19.20 5.04
C GLU A 109 6.22 17.86 4.42
N ALA A 110 6.73 17.54 3.25
CA ALA A 110 6.48 16.26 2.61
C ALA A 110 7.02 15.13 3.51
N THR A 111 6.22 14.09 3.68
CA THR A 111 6.59 12.90 4.45
C THR A 111 7.00 11.73 3.55
N HIS A 112 6.58 11.78 2.29
CA HIS A 112 6.81 10.74 1.30
C HIS A 112 7.41 11.33 0.01
N GLY A 113 8.11 10.51 -0.77
CA GLY A 113 8.73 10.91 -2.03
C GLY A 113 8.85 9.78 -3.03
N ASP A 114 9.38 10.08 -4.21
CA ASP A 114 9.67 9.08 -5.25
C ASP A 114 10.60 8.00 -4.66
N PRO A 115 10.24 6.69 -4.74
CA PRO A 115 11.09 5.59 -4.28
C PRO A 115 12.51 5.59 -4.85
N LYS A 116 12.73 6.22 -6.00
CA LYS A 116 14.03 6.34 -6.67
C LYS A 116 14.80 7.62 -6.29
N SER A 117 14.19 8.52 -5.54
CA SER A 117 14.84 9.77 -5.13
C SER A 117 15.92 9.54 -4.08
N ALA A 118 16.96 10.37 -4.08
CA ALA A 118 18.02 10.30 -3.06
C ALA A 118 17.47 10.48 -1.63
N ALA A 119 16.42 11.28 -1.44
CA ALA A 119 15.80 11.49 -0.14
C ALA A 119 15.17 10.21 0.42
N VAL A 120 14.50 9.41 -0.42
CA VAL A 120 13.94 8.12 0.00
C VAL A 120 15.04 7.08 0.16
N LEU A 121 16.00 7.02 -0.77
CA LEU A 121 17.13 6.08 -0.69
C LEU A 121 18.02 6.28 0.54
N THR A 122 18.11 7.53 1.04
CA THR A 122 18.84 7.88 2.27
C THR A 122 17.98 7.79 3.53
N GLY A 123 16.70 7.39 3.42
CA GLY A 123 15.78 7.25 4.55
C GLY A 123 15.23 8.55 5.12
N LYS A 124 15.40 9.69 4.43
CA LYS A 124 14.85 10.99 4.88
C LYS A 124 13.34 11.11 4.65
N LEU A 125 12.83 10.48 3.59
CA LEU A 125 11.40 10.41 3.27
C LEU A 125 10.97 8.95 3.13
N ALA A 126 9.72 8.65 3.44
CA ALA A 126 9.13 7.36 3.10
C ALA A 126 8.89 7.25 1.56
N PRO A 127 8.93 6.06 0.96
CA PRO A 127 8.52 5.89 -0.43
C PRO A 127 7.02 6.18 -0.58
N TRP A 128 6.59 6.78 -1.70
CA TRP A 128 5.16 6.97 -1.99
C TRP A 128 4.37 5.66 -1.85
N LEU A 129 3.22 5.76 -1.17
CA LEU A 129 2.32 4.64 -1.00
C LEU A 129 1.67 4.24 -2.33
N THR A 130 1.47 2.95 -2.51
CA THR A 130 0.84 2.42 -3.73
C THR A 130 -0.65 2.15 -3.51
N ALA A 131 -1.43 2.10 -4.60
CA ALA A 131 -2.85 1.76 -4.51
C ALA A 131 -3.11 0.39 -3.84
N ALA A 132 -2.13 -0.52 -3.89
CA ALA A 132 -2.23 -1.83 -3.23
C ALA A 132 -2.38 -1.74 -1.71
N GLU A 133 -1.93 -0.63 -1.10
CA GLU A 133 -2.02 -0.40 0.35
C GLU A 133 -3.42 0.07 0.79
N CYS A 134 -4.22 0.60 -0.13
CA CYS A 134 -5.62 0.96 0.14
C CYS A 134 -6.61 -0.17 -0.17
N ILE A 135 -6.15 -1.31 -0.68
CA ILE A 135 -7.02 -2.44 -1.01
C ILE A 135 -7.00 -3.41 0.18
N ASP A 136 -8.16 -3.63 0.80
CA ASP A 136 -8.33 -4.73 1.72
C ASP A 136 -8.48 -6.04 0.92
N TRP A 137 -7.36 -6.76 0.79
CA TRP A 137 -7.28 -8.01 0.04
C TRP A 137 -8.02 -9.17 0.72
N SER A 138 -8.48 -9.01 1.96
CA SER A 138 -9.32 -10.01 2.63
C SER A 138 -10.76 -9.99 2.11
N ILE A 139 -11.19 -8.90 1.47
CA ILE A 139 -12.53 -8.76 0.91
C ILE A 139 -12.56 -9.38 -0.48
N PRO A 140 -13.30 -10.49 -0.70
CA PRO A 140 -13.38 -11.11 -2.01
C PRO A 140 -14.12 -10.18 -2.99
N ALA A 141 -13.49 -9.90 -4.13
CA ALA A 141 -14.12 -9.16 -5.22
C ALA A 141 -14.76 -10.15 -6.21
N PRO A 142 -16.03 -9.96 -6.61
CA PRO A 142 -16.63 -10.78 -7.66
C PRO A 142 -15.88 -10.58 -8.97
N SER A 143 -15.72 -11.66 -9.73
CA SER A 143 -15.07 -11.62 -11.04
C SER A 143 -15.78 -10.62 -11.95
N ILE A 144 -15.00 -9.77 -12.62
CA ILE A 144 -15.52 -8.85 -13.64
C ILE A 144 -16.14 -9.59 -14.85
N PHE A 145 -15.86 -10.89 -14.98
CA PHE A 145 -16.41 -11.75 -16.03
C PHE A 145 -17.77 -12.35 -15.66
N ASP A 146 -18.12 -12.38 -14.37
CA ASP A 146 -19.38 -12.96 -13.86
C ASP A 146 -20.47 -11.89 -13.65
N ARG A 147 -20.33 -10.72 -14.30
CA ARG A 147 -21.29 -9.61 -14.21
C ARG A 147 -22.62 -9.99 -14.87
N LYS A 148 -23.75 -9.57 -14.27
CA LYS A 148 -25.11 -9.72 -14.84
C LYS A 148 -25.22 -9.21 -16.28
N LYS A 149 -24.56 -8.08 -16.58
CA LYS A 149 -24.41 -7.54 -17.93
C LYS A 149 -22.96 -7.74 -18.38
N PRO A 150 -22.70 -8.51 -19.46
CA PRO A 150 -21.36 -8.72 -19.97
C PRO A 150 -20.65 -7.41 -20.35
N LEU A 151 -19.33 -7.43 -20.26
CA LEU A 151 -18.49 -6.32 -20.73
C LEU A 151 -18.53 -6.24 -22.27
N ALA A 152 -18.49 -5.02 -22.80
CA ALA A 152 -18.37 -4.81 -24.23
C ALA A 152 -17.06 -5.41 -24.78
N VAL A 153 -17.08 -5.89 -26.03
CA VAL A 153 -15.92 -6.52 -26.70
C VAL A 153 -14.69 -5.61 -26.68
N ASN A 154 -14.86 -4.31 -26.89
CA ASN A 154 -13.76 -3.34 -26.84
C ASN A 154 -13.14 -3.22 -25.43
N THR A 155 -13.94 -3.36 -24.38
CA THR A 155 -13.45 -3.39 -23.00
C THR A 155 -12.63 -4.66 -22.75
N LEU A 156 -13.09 -5.82 -23.19
CA LEU A 156 -12.34 -7.07 -23.08
C LEU A 156 -10.99 -7.00 -23.82
N LYS A 157 -10.97 -6.44 -25.05
CA LYS A 157 -9.74 -6.19 -25.80
C LYS A 157 -8.78 -5.25 -25.07
N ARG A 158 -9.29 -4.25 -24.35
CA ARG A 158 -8.47 -3.33 -23.52
C ARG A 158 -7.90 -4.04 -22.30
N ILE A 159 -8.71 -4.87 -21.63
CA ILE A 159 -8.26 -5.69 -20.49
C ILE A 159 -7.15 -6.65 -20.92
N ALA A 160 -7.35 -7.40 -22.00
CA ALA A 160 -6.36 -8.33 -22.53
C ALA A 160 -5.03 -7.63 -22.85
N ARG A 161 -5.07 -6.47 -23.53
CA ARG A 161 -3.88 -5.65 -23.79
C ARG A 161 -3.21 -5.16 -22.50
N GLY A 162 -4.00 -4.78 -21.50
CA GLY A 162 -3.49 -4.39 -20.19
C GLY A 162 -2.76 -5.53 -19.48
N ILE A 163 -3.35 -6.72 -19.46
CA ILE A 163 -2.73 -7.93 -18.90
C ILE A 163 -1.43 -8.26 -19.63
N GLN A 164 -1.45 -8.28 -20.96
CA GLN A 164 -0.26 -8.54 -21.77
C GLN A 164 0.87 -7.57 -21.41
N ARG A 165 0.60 -6.26 -21.43
CA ARG A 165 1.62 -5.22 -21.19
C ARG A 165 2.13 -5.16 -19.75
N PHE A 166 1.23 -5.22 -18.77
CA PHE A 166 1.55 -4.91 -17.37
C PHE A 166 1.78 -6.16 -16.50
N VAL A 167 1.45 -7.35 -17.00
CA VAL A 167 1.63 -8.62 -16.28
C VAL A 167 2.54 -9.57 -17.04
N ILE A 168 2.24 -9.89 -18.30
CA ILE A 168 2.98 -10.93 -19.05
C ILE A 168 4.34 -10.40 -19.55
N ASP A 169 4.34 -9.23 -20.20
CA ASP A 169 5.53 -8.62 -20.80
C ASP A 169 6.25 -7.64 -19.85
N SER A 170 5.75 -7.48 -18.63
CA SER A 170 6.36 -6.55 -17.67
C SER A 170 7.68 -7.12 -17.15
N ALA A 171 8.74 -6.31 -17.19
CA ALA A 171 10.03 -6.65 -16.58
C ALA A 171 9.95 -6.78 -15.04
N SER A 172 8.90 -6.26 -14.43
CA SER A 172 8.62 -6.34 -12.99
C SER A 172 7.12 -6.53 -12.78
N PRO A 173 6.60 -7.75 -12.98
CA PRO A 173 5.17 -7.98 -12.92
C PRO A 173 4.70 -8.05 -11.46
N PHE A 174 3.55 -7.45 -11.16
CA PHE A 174 2.92 -7.53 -9.84
C PHE A 174 2.24 -8.89 -9.66
N ILE A 175 3.03 -9.93 -9.43
CA ILE A 175 2.56 -11.31 -9.23
C ILE A 175 2.66 -11.64 -7.74
N VAL A 176 1.52 -11.77 -7.08
CA VAL A 176 1.45 -12.34 -5.74
C VAL A 176 1.54 -13.85 -5.86
N LYS A 177 2.54 -14.44 -5.21
CA LYS A 177 2.81 -15.87 -5.24
C LYS A 177 1.78 -16.61 -4.39
N CYS A 178 0.69 -17.09 -5.01
CA CYS A 178 -0.30 -17.95 -4.34
C CYS A 178 0.23 -19.39 -4.20
N ASN A 179 1.22 -19.60 -3.33
CA ASN A 179 1.78 -20.90 -2.94
C ASN A 179 2.35 -21.80 -4.07
N HIS A 180 3.33 -22.64 -3.70
CA HIS A 180 3.76 -23.85 -4.41
C HIS A 180 4.25 -23.80 -5.88
N THR A 181 4.94 -22.76 -6.34
CA THR A 181 5.67 -22.86 -7.63
C THR A 181 7.04 -22.18 -7.62
N THR A 182 8.01 -22.91 -8.17
CA THR A 182 9.35 -22.47 -8.57
C THR A 182 9.28 -22.10 -10.06
N THR A 183 9.84 -20.97 -10.46
CA THR A 183 9.98 -20.58 -11.87
C THR A 183 11.13 -21.31 -12.58
N ARG A 184 11.87 -22.18 -11.87
CA ARG A 184 13.10 -22.83 -12.36
C ARG A 184 13.07 -24.36 -12.32
N GLY A 185 11.88 -24.97 -12.37
CA GLY A 185 11.73 -26.43 -12.53
C GLY A 185 12.26 -27.31 -11.39
N LYS A 186 12.91 -26.74 -10.36
CA LYS A 186 13.39 -27.47 -9.18
C LYS A 186 12.96 -26.78 -7.90
N TYR A 187 12.37 -27.59 -7.00
CA TYR A 187 11.91 -27.21 -5.67
C TYR A 187 13.13 -27.03 -4.76
N ASP A 188 13.53 -25.79 -4.51
CA ASP A 188 14.60 -25.44 -3.56
C ASP A 188 14.12 -24.34 -2.62
N CYS A 189 13.11 -24.65 -1.80
CA CYS A 189 12.72 -23.79 -0.70
C CYS A 189 12.46 -24.67 0.52
N PHE A 190 13.09 -24.31 1.65
CA PHE A 190 12.92 -24.94 2.94
C PHE A 190 11.43 -25.00 3.31
N ARG A 191 10.91 -26.20 3.58
CA ARG A 191 9.52 -26.47 3.96
C ARG A 191 9.41 -26.62 5.47
N GLY A 192 9.62 -25.53 6.19
CA GLY A 192 9.46 -25.47 7.63
C GLY A 192 8.96 -24.09 8.06
N GLN A 193 8.33 -24.04 9.22
CA GLN A 193 8.01 -22.81 9.95
C GLN A 193 8.61 -22.94 11.34
N ALA A 194 8.94 -21.83 12.00
CA ALA A 194 9.37 -21.90 13.39
C ALA A 194 8.19 -22.37 14.27
N MET A 195 8.49 -22.95 15.44
CA MET A 195 7.45 -23.46 16.33
C MET A 195 6.57 -22.37 16.94
N ASP A 196 7.11 -21.16 17.04
CA ASP A 196 6.50 -19.94 17.55
C ASP A 196 5.78 -19.13 16.47
N ASP A 197 5.96 -19.47 15.19
CA ASP A 197 5.22 -18.87 14.10
C ASP A 197 3.78 -19.41 14.04
N PRO A 198 2.77 -18.56 13.75
CA PRO A 198 1.40 -19.01 13.50
C PRO A 198 1.33 -20.04 12.37
N LEU A 199 0.49 -21.07 12.55
CA LEU A 199 0.24 -22.08 11.50
C LEU A 199 -0.25 -21.44 10.20
N GLN A 200 0.38 -21.79 9.09
CA GLN A 200 -0.09 -21.45 7.77
C GLN A 200 -1.41 -22.19 7.44
N THR A 201 -2.12 -21.73 6.40
CA THR A 201 -3.40 -22.29 5.97
C THR A 201 -3.32 -23.81 5.77
N ILE A 202 -4.16 -24.56 6.50
CA ILE A 202 -4.26 -26.02 6.38
C ILE A 202 -5.09 -26.35 5.13
N THR A 203 -4.50 -27.10 4.19
CA THR A 203 -5.19 -27.56 2.98
C THR A 203 -5.64 -29.02 3.10
N LYS A 204 -6.43 -29.52 2.15
CA LYS A 204 -6.90 -30.92 2.11
C LYS A 204 -5.77 -31.96 1.97
N THR A 205 -4.56 -31.54 1.60
CA THR A 205 -3.41 -32.42 1.38
C THR A 205 -2.49 -32.42 2.60
N HIS A 206 -1.94 -33.58 2.97
CA HIS A 206 -0.96 -33.69 4.06
C HIS A 206 0.26 -32.81 3.79
N GLY A 207 0.49 -31.79 4.63
CA GLY A 207 1.52 -30.77 4.39
C GLY A 207 2.34 -30.35 5.61
N TYR A 208 2.02 -30.88 6.80
CA TYR A 208 2.74 -30.60 8.05
C TYR A 208 3.25 -31.90 8.66
N ALA A 209 4.49 -31.87 9.14
CA ALA A 209 5.11 -32.92 9.93
C ALA A 209 5.98 -32.25 11.01
N ILE A 210 6.08 -32.89 12.17
CA ILE A 210 7.01 -32.48 13.22
C ILE A 210 8.18 -33.45 13.16
N ALA A 211 9.38 -32.94 12.93
CA ALA A 211 10.61 -33.73 13.02
C ALA A 211 11.25 -33.50 14.40
N VAL A 212 11.32 -34.54 15.22
CA VAL A 212 12.00 -34.49 16.54
C VAL A 212 13.28 -35.34 16.47
N PRO A 213 14.43 -34.75 16.14
CA PRO A 213 15.68 -35.48 16.11
C PRO A 213 16.13 -35.81 17.54
N HIS A 214 16.48 -37.07 17.80
CA HIS A 214 17.16 -37.49 19.02
C HIS A 214 18.28 -38.47 18.67
N LEU A 215 19.35 -38.49 19.47
CA LEU A 215 20.49 -39.36 19.24
C LEU A 215 20.43 -40.57 20.17
N THR A 216 20.42 -41.77 19.62
CA THR A 216 20.43 -43.02 20.42
C THR A 216 21.73 -43.79 20.23
N LYS A 217 22.27 -44.28 21.35
CA LYS A 217 23.41 -45.20 21.41
C LYS A 217 22.88 -46.62 21.39
N PHE A 218 23.35 -47.49 20.48
CA PHE A 218 22.96 -48.90 20.50
C PHE A 218 23.78 -49.71 21.52
N ARG A 219 23.44 -49.56 22.80
CA ARG A 219 23.91 -50.39 23.92
C ARG A 219 22.72 -50.83 24.78
N THR A 220 22.86 -51.97 25.46
CA THR A 220 21.83 -52.48 26.37
C THR A 220 21.44 -51.42 27.39
N GLY A 221 20.16 -51.03 27.41
CA GLY A 221 19.61 -50.06 28.37
C GLY A 221 19.72 -48.58 27.99
N ALA A 222 20.17 -48.23 26.77
CA ALA A 222 20.25 -46.84 26.35
C ALA A 222 18.85 -46.22 26.10
N THR A 223 18.54 -45.17 26.84
CA THR A 223 17.48 -44.21 26.55
C THR A 223 18.13 -43.05 25.77
N GLY A 224 17.59 -42.64 24.62
CA GLY A 224 18.20 -41.62 23.75
C GLY A 224 18.54 -40.29 24.47
N GLN A 225 19.35 -39.45 23.83
CA GLN A 225 19.73 -38.12 24.32
C GLN A 225 19.28 -37.02 23.35
N GLU A 226 19.15 -35.79 23.86
CA GLU A 226 18.90 -34.62 23.01
C GLU A 226 20.10 -34.37 22.08
N VAL A 227 19.82 -33.82 20.89
CA VAL A 227 20.88 -33.50 19.90
C VAL A 227 21.70 -32.26 20.28
N THR A 228 21.21 -31.47 21.23
CA THR A 228 21.87 -30.30 21.82
C THR A 228 22.89 -30.68 22.89
N ASP A 229 22.79 -31.88 23.46
CA ASP A 229 23.75 -32.37 24.44
C ASP A 229 25.09 -32.74 23.80
N PRO A 230 26.23 -32.52 24.50
CA PRO A 230 27.53 -32.97 24.02
C PRO A 230 27.52 -34.43 23.59
N LEU A 231 28.15 -34.71 22.44
CA LEU A 231 28.25 -36.06 21.92
C LEU A 231 29.01 -36.96 22.91
N PRO A 232 28.48 -38.14 23.24
CA PRO A 232 29.15 -39.09 24.11
C PRO A 232 30.39 -39.67 23.41
N THR A 233 31.38 -40.06 24.20
CA THR A 233 32.62 -40.67 23.69
C THR A 233 32.31 -41.91 22.85
N VAL A 234 32.69 -41.86 21.57
CA VAL A 234 32.62 -43.01 20.67
C VAL A 234 33.60 -44.07 21.19
N THR A 235 33.08 -45.23 21.55
CA THR A 235 33.84 -46.31 22.19
C THR A 235 33.67 -47.59 21.38
N ALA A 236 34.77 -48.30 21.08
CA ALA A 236 34.73 -49.55 20.34
C ALA A 236 33.90 -50.62 21.10
N GLY A 237 33.02 -51.33 20.39
CA GLY A 237 32.12 -52.33 20.98
C GLY A 237 32.82 -53.66 21.31
N THR A 238 32.34 -54.35 22.35
CA THR A 238 32.80 -55.68 22.80
C THR A 238 31.87 -56.80 22.29
N ALA A 239 31.84 -57.06 20.98
CA ALA A 239 31.03 -58.15 20.42
C ALA A 239 31.90 -59.42 20.16
N LYS A 240 31.52 -60.55 20.77
CA LYS A 240 32.03 -61.89 20.38
C LYS A 240 31.41 -62.26 19.03
N ARG A 241 32.26 -62.69 18.09
CA ARG A 241 32.07 -62.69 16.62
C ARG A 241 30.74 -63.29 16.08
N PRO A 242 30.28 -62.80 14.89
CA PRO A 242 30.90 -61.76 14.06
C PRO A 242 30.64 -60.37 14.67
N GLY A 243 31.72 -59.63 14.94
CA GLY A 243 31.67 -58.36 15.65
C GLY A 243 31.16 -57.27 14.72
N GLY A 244 29.90 -56.87 14.88
CA GLY A 244 29.35 -55.71 14.18
C GLY A 244 30.11 -54.44 14.56
N ASN A 245 30.25 -53.53 13.59
CA ASN A 245 31.01 -52.28 13.73
C ASN A 245 30.69 -51.57 15.05
N GLY A 246 31.72 -51.34 15.89
CA GLY A 246 31.61 -50.73 17.22
C GLY A 246 31.19 -49.25 17.24
N HIS A 247 30.69 -48.72 16.13
CA HIS A 247 30.33 -47.32 15.91
C HIS A 247 28.87 -47.17 15.45
N ALA A 248 28.00 -48.11 15.82
CA ALA A 248 26.58 -48.03 15.47
C ALA A 248 25.92 -46.85 16.20
N LEU A 249 25.95 -45.68 15.57
CA LEU A 249 25.03 -44.58 15.82
C LEU A 249 23.90 -44.72 14.80
N GLY A 250 22.66 -44.66 15.27
CA GLY A 250 21.48 -44.66 14.42
C GLY A 250 20.73 -43.35 14.52
N ILE A 251 20.15 -42.93 13.41
CA ILE A 251 19.09 -41.93 13.41
C ILE A 251 17.80 -42.71 13.65
N VAL A 252 17.06 -42.34 14.69
CA VAL A 252 15.73 -42.89 14.98
C VAL A 252 14.72 -41.84 14.56
N GLU A 253 13.80 -42.23 13.68
CA GLU A 253 12.70 -41.38 13.21
C GLU A 253 11.43 -41.71 14.00
N ALA A 254 10.75 -40.68 14.50
CA ALA A 254 9.43 -40.81 15.11
C ALA A 254 8.36 -40.43 14.07
N GLU A 255 7.48 -41.37 13.74
CA GLU A 255 6.37 -41.16 12.81
C GLU A 255 5.05 -41.02 13.59
N LEU A 256 4.23 -40.03 13.23
CA LEU A 256 2.90 -39.84 13.79
C LEU A 256 1.86 -40.39 12.78
N ALA A 257 1.42 -41.63 12.99
CA ALA A 257 0.41 -42.25 12.13
C ALA A 257 -1.01 -41.82 12.56
N PRO A 258 -1.92 -41.47 11.62
CA PRO A 258 -3.30 -41.15 11.95
C PRO A 258 -4.01 -42.38 12.56
N PHE A 259 -4.64 -42.22 13.72
CA PHE A 259 -5.44 -43.26 14.35
C PHE A 259 -6.81 -43.36 13.65
N PRO A 260 -7.11 -44.44 12.90
CA PRO A 260 -8.42 -44.63 12.30
C PRO A 260 -9.32 -45.29 13.36
N GLY A 261 -10.01 -44.48 14.16
CA GLY A 261 -10.98 -44.98 15.12
C GLY A 261 -12.21 -45.54 14.42
N TRP A 262 -12.30 -46.86 14.25
CA TRP A 262 -13.54 -47.53 13.87
C TRP A 262 -14.50 -47.57 15.06
N GLN A 263 -15.59 -46.80 15.01
CA GLN A 263 -16.69 -46.91 15.98
C GLN A 263 -17.42 -48.24 15.78
N TRP A 264 -17.20 -49.20 16.67
CA TRP A 264 -18.07 -50.37 16.81
C TRP A 264 -19.41 -49.93 17.40
N ARG A 265 -20.46 -49.85 16.57
CA ARG A 265 -21.85 -49.84 17.06
C ARG A 265 -22.11 -51.20 17.71
N GLN A 266 -22.13 -51.26 19.04
CA GLN A 266 -22.68 -52.41 19.76
C GLN A 266 -24.19 -52.51 19.45
N ARG A 267 -24.61 -53.61 18.84
CA ARG A 267 -26.02 -54.02 18.84
C ARG A 267 -26.32 -54.58 20.23
N VAL A 268 -27.31 -54.01 20.90
CA VAL A 268 -27.90 -54.57 22.12
C VAL A 268 -28.85 -55.71 21.72
N PRO A 269 -28.73 -56.94 22.24
CA PRO A 269 -29.77 -57.95 22.12
C PRO A 269 -30.85 -57.72 23.18
N GLY A 270 -32.12 -57.87 22.79
CA GLY A 270 -33.26 -57.93 23.71
C GLY A 270 -33.42 -59.29 24.36
#